data_AF-A0A846YDT6-F1
#
_entry.id   AF-A0A846YDT6-F1
#
_cell.length_a   1.000
_cell.length_b   1.000
_cell.length_c   1.000
_cell.angle_alpha   90.00
_cell.angle_beta   90.00
_cell.angle_gamma   90.00
#
_symmetry.space_group_name_H-M   'P 1'
#
loop_
_entity.id
_entity.type
_entity.pdbx_description
1 polymer ?
#
loop_
_entity_poly.entity_id
_entity_poly.type
_entity_poly.pdbx_seq_one_letter_code
_entity_poly.pdbx_strand_id
1 'polypeptide(L)'
;MAIAKKGRRRIVVGTREFLWWVRAGWENYNAPGAATLTVATDDRRILLGYVLNQDEKTRHVTVLGPEFRGTTQNGPTRRFRCPMFGLTDEIRPSHVAELITWCTDPGPLPEHTDWRGHAIAASRT
;
A
#
# COMPACT_ATOMS: atom_id res chain seq x y z
N MET A 1 0.73 -9.71 16.99
CA MET A 1 0.35 -10.97 16.30
C MET A 1 1.15 -11.06 15.00
N ALA A 2 1.92 -12.13 14.80
CA ALA A 2 2.71 -12.32 13.59
C ALA A 2 1.83 -12.59 12.33
N ILE A 3 2.39 -12.39 11.14
CA ILE A 3 1.76 -12.77 9.87
C ILE A 3 2.14 -14.23 9.55
N ALA A 4 1.16 -15.06 9.22
CA ALA A 4 1.42 -16.41 8.72
C ALA A 4 2.30 -16.34 7.46
N LYS A 5 3.40 -17.09 7.39
CA LYS A 5 4.40 -16.92 6.30
C LYS A 5 4.10 -17.72 5.02
N LYS A 6 3.23 -18.72 5.10
CA LYS A 6 2.88 -19.59 3.95
C LYS A 6 2.34 -18.75 2.77
N GLY A 7 2.91 -18.95 1.58
CA GLY A 7 2.51 -18.29 0.33
C GLY A 7 2.92 -16.82 0.21
N ARG A 8 3.84 -16.34 1.06
CA ARG A 8 4.33 -14.94 1.04
C ARG A 8 5.81 -14.91 0.70
N ARG A 9 6.20 -13.91 -0.07
CA ARG A 9 7.59 -13.66 -0.47
C ARG A 9 8.23 -12.71 0.52
N ARG A 10 9.53 -12.88 0.78
CA ARG A 10 10.32 -11.99 1.63
C ARG A 10 11.10 -11.02 0.78
N ILE A 11 11.31 -9.81 1.28
CA ILE A 11 12.21 -8.83 0.70
C ILE A 11 12.80 -7.98 1.84
N VAL A 12 14.07 -7.60 1.70
CA VAL A 12 14.73 -6.66 2.61
C VAL A 12 14.90 -5.36 1.87
N VAL A 13 14.46 -4.25 2.48
CA VAL A 13 14.60 -2.90 1.92
C VAL A 13 15.18 -2.02 3.03
N GLY A 14 16.34 -1.43 2.77
CA GLY A 14 17.15 -0.81 3.83
C GLY A 14 17.57 -1.86 4.86
N THR A 15 17.19 -1.64 6.13
CA THR A 15 17.51 -2.52 7.26
C THR A 15 16.31 -3.35 7.75
N ARG A 16 15.14 -3.21 7.11
CA ARG A 16 13.88 -3.83 7.58
C ARG A 16 13.43 -4.93 6.62
N GLU A 17 12.96 -6.03 7.20
CA GLU A 17 12.37 -7.14 6.46
C GLU A 17 10.86 -6.92 6.25
N PHE A 18 10.40 -7.26 5.06
CA PHE A 18 9.01 -7.22 4.65
C PHE A 18 8.56 -8.55 4.07
N LEU A 19 7.27 -8.82 4.24
CA LEU A 19 6.52 -9.85 3.55
C LEU A 19 5.66 -9.18 2.48
N TRP A 20 5.57 -9.81 1.31
CA TRP A 20 4.68 -9.36 0.25
C TRP A 20 4.02 -10.52 -0.48
N TRP A 21 2.84 -10.25 -1.01
CA TRP A 21 2.09 -11.22 -1.82
C TRP A 21 1.08 -10.49 -2.70
N VAL A 22 0.68 -11.15 -3.78
CA VAL A 22 -0.40 -10.68 -4.66
C VAL A 22 -1.60 -11.58 -4.46
N ARG A 23 -2.79 -10.99 -4.36
CA ARG A 23 -4.08 -11.72 -4.30
C ARG A 23 -5.03 -11.12 -5.32
N ALA A 24 -5.86 -11.96 -5.95
CA ALA A 24 -6.97 -11.49 -6.74
C ALA A 24 -7.90 -10.62 -5.86
N GLY A 25 -8.16 -9.39 -6.28
CA GLY A 25 -9.11 -8.51 -5.64
C GLY A 25 -10.48 -8.74 -6.25
N TRP A 26 -11.43 -9.15 -5.42
CA TRP A 26 -12.81 -9.39 -5.87
C TRP A 26 -13.63 -8.09 -5.89
N GLU A 27 -13.21 -7.06 -5.16
CA GLU A 27 -14.01 -5.87 -4.86
C GLU A 27 -13.20 -4.57 -4.98
N ASN A 28 -12.77 -4.24 -6.20
CA ASN A 28 -12.24 -2.90 -6.52
C ASN A 28 -13.17 -2.19 -7.48
N TYR A 29 -13.78 -1.10 -7.03
CA TYR A 29 -14.78 -0.37 -7.83
C TYR A 29 -14.22 0.21 -9.12
N ASN A 30 -13.01 0.78 -9.07
CA ASN A 30 -12.36 1.35 -10.25
C ASN A 30 -11.63 0.30 -11.10
N ALA A 31 -11.48 -0.92 -10.60
CA ALA A 31 -10.70 -1.98 -11.24
C ALA A 31 -11.21 -3.38 -10.80
N PRO A 32 -12.44 -3.76 -11.19
CA PRO A 32 -13.03 -5.04 -10.77
C PRO A 32 -12.18 -6.21 -11.26
N GLY A 33 -11.90 -7.17 -10.37
CA GLY A 33 -11.02 -8.31 -10.66
C GLY A 33 -9.52 -7.99 -10.60
N ALA A 34 -9.12 -6.73 -10.38
CA ALA A 34 -7.70 -6.38 -10.28
C ALA A 34 -7.06 -6.98 -9.04
N ALA A 35 -5.84 -7.50 -9.20
CA ALA A 35 -5.07 -8.03 -8.10
C ALA A 35 -4.60 -6.90 -7.16
N THR A 36 -4.48 -7.22 -5.88
CA THR A 36 -3.92 -6.33 -4.87
C THR A 36 -2.56 -6.87 -4.44
N LEU A 37 -1.51 -6.05 -4.61
CA LEU A 37 -0.22 -6.23 -3.98
C LEU A 37 -0.34 -5.82 -2.51
N THR A 38 -0.08 -6.75 -1.60
CA THR A 38 0.00 -6.46 -0.17
C THR A 38 1.46 -6.50 0.27
N VAL A 39 1.85 -5.52 1.06
CA VAL A 39 3.16 -5.42 1.72
C VAL A 39 2.94 -5.27 3.22
N ALA A 40 3.73 -5.98 4.02
CA ALA A 40 3.61 -5.92 5.46
C ALA A 40 4.91 -6.23 6.18
N THR A 41 5.07 -5.70 7.38
CA THR A 41 6.04 -6.20 8.36
C THR A 41 5.41 -7.31 9.19
N ASP A 42 6.23 -8.19 9.80
CA ASP A 42 5.72 -9.34 10.56
C ASP A 42 4.77 -8.92 11.71
N ASP A 43 5.11 -7.80 12.37
CA ASP A 43 4.34 -7.17 13.44
C ASP A 43 3.11 -6.36 12.97
N ARG A 44 2.90 -6.27 11.64
CA ARG A 44 1.84 -5.49 10.98
C ARG A 44 1.87 -3.99 11.27
N ARG A 45 2.97 -3.47 11.81
CA ARG A 45 3.13 -2.02 12.00
C ARG A 45 3.08 -1.31 10.66
N ILE A 46 3.77 -1.85 9.65
CA ILE A 46 3.52 -1.51 8.26
C ILE A 46 2.61 -2.60 7.68
N LEU A 47 1.46 -2.20 7.14
CA LEU A 47 0.56 -3.06 6.37
C LEU A 47 -0.17 -2.18 5.35
N LEU A 48 0.02 -2.48 4.06
CA LEU A 48 -0.53 -1.71 2.96
C LEU A 48 -1.01 -2.60 1.82
N GLY A 49 -2.05 -2.13 1.15
CA GLY A 49 -2.57 -2.67 -0.10
C GLY A 49 -2.41 -1.67 -1.24
N TYR A 50 -1.86 -2.13 -2.35
CA TYR A 50 -1.78 -1.40 -3.60
C TYR A 50 -2.51 -2.21 -4.68
N VAL A 51 -3.60 -1.64 -5.20
CA VAL A 51 -4.36 -2.27 -6.29
C VAL A 51 -3.58 -2.08 -7.58
N LEU A 52 -3.35 -3.15 -8.31
CA LEU A 52 -2.66 -3.09 -9.60
C LEU A 52 -3.58 -2.46 -10.65
N ASN A 53 -3.01 -1.76 -11.62
CA ASN A 53 -3.74 -1.14 -12.75
C ASN A 53 -4.72 -0.05 -12.36
N GLN A 54 -4.48 0.62 -11.25
CA GLN A 54 -5.23 1.84 -10.94
C GLN A 54 -4.90 2.91 -11.97
N ASP A 55 -5.95 3.59 -12.45
CA ASP A 55 -5.82 4.80 -13.27
C ASP A 55 -5.00 5.87 -12.53
N GLU A 56 -4.19 6.62 -13.27
CA GLU A 56 -3.31 7.64 -12.70
C GLU A 56 -4.05 8.65 -11.80
N LYS A 57 -5.27 9.04 -12.18
CA LYS A 57 -6.07 10.05 -11.46
C LYS A 57 -6.75 9.49 -10.22
N THR A 58 -6.83 8.17 -10.07
CA THR A 58 -7.50 7.51 -8.93
C THR A 58 -6.55 6.66 -8.09
N ARG A 59 -5.30 6.50 -8.54
CA ARG A 59 -4.32 5.64 -7.91
C ARG A 59 -3.98 6.06 -6.49
N HIS A 60 -4.08 5.10 -5.58
CA HIS A 60 -3.79 5.28 -4.17
C HIS A 60 -3.20 4.00 -3.55
N VAL A 61 -2.53 4.16 -2.41
CA VAL A 61 -2.20 3.06 -1.48
C VAL A 61 -3.19 3.08 -0.34
N THR A 62 -3.73 1.91 0.02
CA THR A 62 -4.51 1.71 1.23
C THR A 62 -3.59 1.36 2.38
N VAL A 63 -3.56 2.19 3.42
CA VAL A 63 -2.77 2.01 4.64
C VAL A 63 -3.65 1.38 5.72
N LEU A 64 -3.33 0.14 6.07
CA LEU A 64 -4.06 -0.68 7.04
C LEU A 64 -3.32 -0.78 8.38
N GLY A 65 -2.00 -0.67 8.35
CA GLY A 65 -1.14 -0.67 9.53
C GLY A 65 -0.96 0.75 10.11
N PRO A 66 -0.52 0.85 11.38
CA PRO A 66 -0.33 2.13 12.04
C PRO A 66 0.88 2.93 11.51
N GLU A 67 1.86 2.35 10.83
CA GLU A 67 3.04 3.09 10.36
C GLU A 67 2.97 3.44 8.88
N PHE A 68 3.16 4.73 8.56
CA PHE A 68 3.27 5.21 7.19
C PHE A 68 4.07 6.51 7.14
N ARG A 69 5.09 6.56 6.27
CA ARG A 69 5.99 7.70 6.01
C ARG A 69 6.52 8.38 7.27
N GLY A 70 7.00 7.57 8.22
CA GLY A 70 7.54 8.04 9.50
C GLY A 70 6.50 8.49 10.54
N THR A 71 5.20 8.40 10.22
CA THR A 71 4.11 8.77 11.12
C THR A 71 3.39 7.54 11.65
N THR A 72 2.97 7.59 12.93
CA THR A 72 2.02 6.63 13.50
C THR A 72 0.60 7.15 13.30
N GLN A 73 -0.20 6.44 12.53
CA GLN A 73 -1.60 6.71 12.23
C GLN A 73 -2.49 6.02 13.27
N ASN A 74 -3.44 6.78 13.80
CA ASN A 74 -4.51 6.27 14.65
C ASN A 74 -5.85 6.35 13.91
N GLY A 75 -6.72 5.36 14.15
CA GLY A 75 -8.07 5.32 13.62
C GLY A 75 -8.25 4.40 12.40
N PRO A 76 -9.28 4.65 11.57
CA PRO A 76 -9.65 3.74 10.49
C PRO A 76 -8.61 3.73 9.37
N THR A 77 -8.68 2.70 8.52
CA THR A 77 -7.90 2.58 7.28
C THR A 77 -7.97 3.83 6.43
N ARG A 78 -6.80 4.33 6.00
CA ARG A 78 -6.65 5.55 5.19
C ARG A 78 -6.11 5.22 3.81
N ARG A 79 -6.33 6.12 2.84
CA ARG A 79 -5.88 5.93 1.46
C ARG A 79 -5.16 7.16 0.95
N PHE A 80 -3.95 7.00 0.44
CA PHE A 80 -3.12 8.12 0.03
C PHE A 80 -2.77 8.05 -1.44
N ARG A 81 -2.85 9.20 -2.13
CA ARG A 81 -2.36 9.36 -3.50
C ARG A 81 -0.94 8.86 -3.60
N CYS A 82 -0.63 8.10 -4.64
CA CYS A 82 0.69 7.51 -4.80
C CYS A 82 1.17 7.49 -6.27
N PRO A 83 2.49 7.41 -6.49
CA PRO A 83 3.03 7.17 -7.81
C PRO A 83 2.72 5.74 -8.29
N MET A 84 3.10 5.42 -9.51
CA MET A 84 2.94 4.08 -10.06
C MET A 84 3.97 3.11 -9.46
N PHE A 85 3.53 1.90 -9.11
CA PHE A 85 4.42 0.84 -8.67
C PHE A 85 4.17 -0.43 -9.50
N GLY A 86 5.04 -0.67 -10.48
CA GLY A 86 4.92 -1.80 -11.39
C GLY A 86 3.73 -1.74 -12.35
N LEU A 87 3.64 -2.76 -13.20
CA LEU A 87 2.62 -2.93 -14.24
C LEU A 87 1.86 -4.25 -14.07
N THR A 88 0.71 -4.32 -14.74
CA THR A 88 -0.30 -5.39 -14.71
C THR A 88 0.26 -6.80 -14.80
N ASP A 89 1.18 -7.01 -15.73
CA ASP A 89 1.59 -8.34 -16.17
C ASP A 89 2.81 -8.86 -15.39
N GLU A 90 3.48 -7.99 -14.62
CA GLU A 90 4.75 -8.37 -13.99
C GLU A 90 5.09 -7.56 -12.73
N ILE A 91 4.63 -8.04 -11.57
CA ILE A 91 5.11 -7.52 -10.28
C ILE A 91 6.45 -8.17 -9.92
N ARG A 92 7.51 -7.40 -10.16
CA ARG A 92 8.89 -7.71 -9.78
C ARG A 92 9.19 -7.26 -8.35
N PRO A 93 10.17 -7.89 -7.66
CA PRO A 93 10.66 -7.43 -6.37
C PRO A 93 11.10 -5.96 -6.36
N SER A 94 11.62 -5.43 -7.48
CA SER A 94 11.98 -4.01 -7.61
C SER A 94 10.78 -3.08 -7.41
N HIS A 95 9.63 -3.38 -8.02
CA HIS A 95 8.40 -2.60 -7.86
C HIS A 95 7.91 -2.61 -6.40
N VAL A 96 8.08 -3.75 -5.73
CA VAL A 96 7.77 -3.89 -4.30
C VAL A 96 8.73 -3.03 -3.46
N ALA A 97 10.02 -3.02 -3.80
CA ALA A 97 11.01 -2.18 -3.14
C ALA A 97 10.75 -0.68 -3.34
N GLU A 98 10.27 -0.25 -4.51
CA GLU A 98 9.85 1.13 -4.77
C GLU A 98 8.65 1.53 -3.91
N LEU A 99 7.63 0.67 -3.82
CA LEU A 99 6.47 0.87 -2.95
C LEU A 99 6.88 0.95 -1.48
N ILE A 100 7.76 0.04 -1.03
CA ILE A 100 8.28 0.05 0.34
C ILE A 100 9.06 1.33 0.60
N THR A 101 9.99 1.68 -0.27
CA THR A 101 10.81 2.90 -0.15
C THR A 101 9.90 4.11 -0.02
N TRP A 102 8.93 4.27 -0.92
CA TRP A 102 7.97 5.38 -0.86
C TRP A 102 7.12 5.36 0.41
N CYS A 103 6.74 4.19 0.91
CA CYS A 103 5.98 4.08 2.16
C CYS A 103 6.84 4.42 3.40
N THR A 104 8.13 4.12 3.39
CA THR A 104 9.01 4.30 4.55
C THR A 104 9.76 5.62 4.54
N ASP A 105 9.85 6.28 3.39
CA ASP A 105 10.48 7.58 3.21
C ASP A 105 9.75 8.66 4.02
N PRO A 106 10.38 9.20 5.10
CA PRO A 106 9.74 10.21 5.93
C PRO A 106 9.45 11.47 5.13
N GLY A 107 8.26 12.04 5.31
CA GLY A 107 7.89 13.27 4.59
C GLY A 107 6.44 13.66 4.84
N PRO A 108 5.97 14.76 4.23
CA PRO A 108 4.57 15.15 4.31
C PRO A 108 3.70 14.00 3.79
N LEU A 109 2.57 13.78 4.45
CA LEU A 109 1.60 12.80 3.98
C LEU A 109 1.07 13.23 2.60
N PRO A 110 0.97 12.31 1.62
CA PRO A 110 0.32 12.61 0.34
C PRO A 110 -1.16 12.98 0.54
N GLU A 111 -1.79 13.46 -0.52
CA GLU A 111 -3.23 13.74 -0.53
C GLU A 111 -4.04 12.52 -0.06
N HIS A 112 -4.94 12.75 0.90
CA HIS A 112 -5.85 11.73 1.39
C HIS A 112 -7.00 11.55 0.41
N THR A 113 -7.39 10.30 0.16
CA THR A 113 -8.38 9.93 -0.85
C THR A 113 -9.48 9.05 -0.27
N ASP A 114 -10.64 9.06 -0.89
CA ASP A 114 -11.72 8.12 -0.62
C ASP A 114 -11.41 6.73 -1.24
N TRP A 115 -12.35 5.80 -1.11
CA TRP A 115 -12.24 4.46 -1.70
C TRP A 115 -12.30 4.44 -3.23
N ARG A 116 -12.68 5.56 -3.87
CA ARG A 116 -12.69 5.77 -5.33
C ARG A 116 -11.45 6.52 -5.80
N GLY A 117 -10.52 6.89 -4.91
CA GLY A 117 -9.34 7.66 -5.26
C GLY A 117 -9.60 9.15 -5.49
N HIS A 118 -10.73 9.70 -5.03
CA HIS A 118 -10.97 11.14 -5.05
C HIS A 118 -10.41 11.78 -3.79
N ALA A 119 -9.84 12.98 -3.93
CA ALA A 119 -9.35 13.77 -2.80
C ALA A 119 -10.46 13.97 -1.76
N ILE A 120 -10.16 13.74 -0.49
CA ILE A 120 -11.04 14.17 0.59
C ILE A 120 -10.48 15.44 1.22
N ALA A 121 -11.34 16.45 1.34
CA ALA A 121 -10.97 17.67 2.04
C ALA A 121 -10.53 17.30 3.45
N ALA A 122 -9.35 17.79 3.87
CA ALA A 122 -8.90 17.64 5.24
C ALA A 122 -9.97 18.23 6.15
N SER A 123 -10.71 17.37 6.86
CA SER A 123 -11.68 17.82 7.86
C SER A 123 -10.88 18.59 8.92
N ARG A 124 -10.98 19.91 8.90
CA ARG A 124 -10.46 20.78 9.95
C ARG A 124 -11.12 20.31 11.25
N THR A 125 -10.32 19.77 12.16
CA THR A 125 -10.75 19.51 13.54
C THR A 125 -10.30 20.71 14.37
#